data_AF-A0A4E0R136-F1
#
_entry.id   AF-A0A4E0R136-F1
#
_cell.length_a   1.000
_cell.length_b   1.000
_cell.length_c   1.000
_cell.angle_alpha   90.00
_cell.angle_beta   90.00
_cell.angle_gamma   90.00
#
_symmetry.space_group_name_H-M   'P 1'
#
loop_
_entity.id
_entity.type
_entity.pdbx_description
1 polymer ?
#
loop_
_entity_poly.entity_id
_entity_poly.type
_entity_poly.pdbx_seq_one_letter_code
_entity_poly.pdbx_strand_id
1 'polypeptide(L)'
;MGKCMRLLQVQTYFRHGARTPLHHVRSPNTLEAFWVPELTADLPCTTYPNKIVDRCGSEVPNALENNLPLAFRLPGGLRTGELTTQGQVDAYELGKRLKQSYVDQQSFISRTFCTEEIYLRSSLIGRTLKSVRCVAAGIFGDSYKETGKTDILNIFVEPLDREYIFPNPSHCGILGKLYKEGVKEYLSLPNHLEMKRKLRVVLGVDRLIDDFRLDVCEGDCPIYFVRDDYVSRERAGFPLPPGLDLLLPEMHRLAAEELSYELLGSKREWKTNLPLVMAPVFQMIVCNMRNFENVPKFQLYSCHDSTLLLLLLGLECFDGVWPPFAADVVLELYASRSSPCPSSNDQRKPRVGDCPGETSKSPNPEPEPPISVDDLWVRVLYLGRVVPLACLWKLNSVDVELASDGYVSFSALVDHWSDALAYKPELRNTE
;
A
#
# COMPACT_ATOMS: atom_id res chain seq x y z
N MET A 1 -1.78 36.43 1.80
CA MET A 1 -1.99 35.99 0.39
C MET A 1 -1.46 34.57 0.33
N GLY A 2 -2.36 33.57 0.22
CA GLY A 2 -1.96 32.17 0.30
C GLY A 2 -1.01 31.77 -0.84
N LYS A 3 -0.02 30.94 -0.52
CA LYS A 3 0.91 30.36 -1.51
C LYS A 3 0.12 29.47 -2.49
N CYS A 4 0.32 29.69 -3.79
CA CYS A 4 -0.31 28.87 -4.83
C CYS A 4 0.51 27.58 -4.99
N MET A 5 -0.09 26.42 -4.71
CA MET A 5 0.59 25.11 -4.78
C MET A 5 0.33 24.42 -6.13
N ARG A 6 1.39 23.98 -6.80
CA ARG A 6 1.33 23.20 -8.05
C ARG A 6 1.77 21.76 -7.80
N LEU A 7 0.90 20.79 -8.04
CA LEU A 7 1.23 19.36 -7.93
C LEU A 7 2.26 18.97 -8.98
N LEU A 8 3.30 18.24 -8.55
CA LEU A 8 4.42 17.78 -9.37
C LEU A 8 4.44 16.26 -9.51
N GLN A 9 4.17 15.54 -8.43
CA GLN A 9 4.26 14.09 -8.38
C GLN A 9 3.27 13.50 -7.36
N VAL A 10 2.78 12.30 -7.64
CA VAL A 10 1.99 11.48 -6.73
C VAL A 10 2.58 10.08 -6.65
N GLN A 11 2.87 9.60 -5.44
CA GLN A 11 3.25 8.23 -5.14
C GLN A 11 2.17 7.57 -4.27
N THR A 12 1.52 6.54 -4.77
CA THR A 12 0.45 5.83 -4.06
C THR A 12 0.89 4.42 -3.71
N TYR A 13 1.03 4.14 -2.43
CA TYR A 13 1.26 2.80 -1.89
C TYR A 13 -0.07 2.25 -1.42
N PHE A 14 -0.45 1.06 -1.88
CA PHE A 14 -1.72 0.46 -1.49
C PHE A 14 -1.61 -1.03 -1.22
N ARG A 15 -2.37 -1.47 -0.22
CA ARG A 15 -2.54 -2.89 0.09
C ARG A 15 -3.46 -3.50 -0.96
N HIS A 16 -3.22 -4.75 -1.31
CA HIS A 16 -4.16 -5.53 -2.09
C HIS A 16 -5.59 -5.54 -1.49
N GLY A 17 -6.59 -5.84 -2.32
CA GLY A 17 -7.98 -6.01 -1.87
C GLY A 17 -8.20 -7.28 -1.02
N ALA A 18 -9.47 -7.52 -0.65
CA ALA A 18 -9.87 -8.73 0.06
C ALA A 18 -9.43 -10.02 -0.65
N ARG A 19 -9.10 -11.04 0.14
CA ARG A 19 -8.50 -12.28 -0.34
C ARG A 19 -9.00 -13.48 0.46
N THR A 20 -8.73 -14.68 -0.06
CA THR A 20 -8.78 -15.89 0.76
C THR A 20 -7.73 -15.80 1.87
N PRO A 21 -7.96 -16.44 3.03
CA PRO A 21 -7.06 -16.31 4.15
C PRO A 21 -5.73 -17.01 3.89
N LEU A 22 -4.69 -16.58 4.62
CA LEU A 22 -3.38 -17.23 4.73
C LEU A 22 -3.36 -18.27 5.85
N HIS A 23 -4.21 -18.10 6.86
CA HIS A 23 -4.34 -18.98 8.03
C HIS A 23 -5.74 -19.58 8.12
N HIS A 24 -5.86 -20.74 8.76
CA HIS A 24 -7.15 -21.39 8.94
C HIS A 24 -7.33 -21.83 10.39
N VAL A 25 -8.26 -21.17 11.10
CA VAL A 25 -8.54 -21.40 12.52
C VAL A 25 -9.99 -21.87 12.70
N ARG A 26 -10.15 -23.16 12.98
CA ARG A 26 -11.46 -23.79 13.12
C ARG A 26 -12.24 -23.29 14.32
N SER A 27 -13.56 -23.35 14.20
CA SER A 27 -14.49 -23.14 15.30
C SER A 27 -15.72 -24.03 15.14
N PRO A 28 -16.11 -24.83 16.15
CA PRO A 28 -17.40 -25.53 16.15
C PRO A 28 -18.61 -24.59 16.26
N ASN A 29 -18.41 -23.32 16.62
CA ASN A 29 -19.47 -22.33 16.80
C ASN A 29 -19.88 -21.62 15.50
N THR A 30 -19.31 -21.99 14.35
CA THR A 30 -19.74 -21.50 13.03
C THR A 30 -19.61 -22.60 11.98
N LEU A 31 -20.29 -22.41 10.86
CA LEU A 31 -20.13 -23.30 9.70
C LEU A 31 -18.79 -23.04 9.02
N GLU A 32 -18.22 -24.09 8.44
CA GLU A 32 -16.97 -23.98 7.71
C GLU A 32 -17.15 -23.15 6.42
N ALA A 33 -16.14 -22.32 6.10
CA ALA A 33 -16.14 -21.52 4.89
C ALA A 33 -15.60 -22.32 3.70
N PHE A 34 -16.43 -22.53 2.67
CA PHE A 34 -16.04 -23.22 1.44
C PHE A 34 -15.61 -22.21 0.37
N TRP A 35 -14.30 -22.04 0.24
CA TRP A 35 -13.62 -21.19 -0.72
C TRP A 35 -13.59 -21.86 -2.11
N VAL A 36 -14.60 -21.58 -2.92
CA VAL A 36 -14.78 -22.14 -4.28
C VAL A 36 -14.26 -21.20 -5.37
N PRO A 37 -13.85 -21.71 -6.56
CA PRO A 37 -13.22 -20.92 -7.63
C PRO A 37 -13.97 -19.66 -8.09
N GLU A 38 -15.29 -19.66 -8.00
CA GLU A 38 -16.13 -18.51 -8.39
C GLU A 38 -15.82 -17.27 -7.54
N LEU A 39 -15.35 -17.46 -6.30
CA LEU A 39 -14.99 -16.36 -5.40
C LEU A 39 -13.73 -15.61 -5.83
N THR A 40 -12.92 -16.14 -6.74
CA THR A 40 -11.69 -15.51 -7.23
C THR A 40 -11.70 -15.26 -8.74
N ALA A 41 -12.79 -15.59 -9.45
CA ALA A 41 -12.94 -15.34 -10.88
C ALA A 41 -12.79 -13.85 -11.23
N ASP A 42 -12.21 -13.56 -12.40
CA ASP A 42 -12.00 -12.18 -12.87
C ASP A 42 -13.33 -11.49 -13.18
N LEU A 43 -13.53 -10.29 -12.62
CA LEU A 43 -14.69 -9.45 -12.92
C LEU A 43 -14.42 -8.61 -14.18
N PRO A 44 -15.33 -8.57 -15.18
CA PRO A 44 -15.09 -7.86 -16.45
C PRO A 44 -14.76 -6.37 -16.31
N CYS A 45 -15.30 -5.68 -15.30
CA CYS A 45 -15.02 -4.26 -15.08
C CYS A 45 -13.63 -3.99 -14.50
N THR A 46 -12.97 -4.99 -13.93
CA THR A 46 -11.69 -4.82 -13.24
C THR A 46 -10.51 -5.20 -14.14
N THR A 47 -10.76 -5.82 -15.29
CA THR A 47 -9.72 -6.26 -16.23
C THR A 47 -9.18 -5.13 -17.09
N TYR A 48 -7.87 -5.10 -17.26
CA TYR A 48 -7.17 -4.18 -18.16
C TYR A 48 -5.96 -4.92 -18.76
N PRO A 49 -5.68 -4.79 -20.07
CA PRO A 49 -4.54 -5.46 -20.71
C PRO A 49 -3.20 -5.07 -20.05
N ASN A 50 -2.42 -6.08 -19.63
CA ASN A 50 -1.18 -5.86 -18.90
C ASN A 50 -0.13 -6.93 -19.21
N LYS A 51 1.13 -6.60 -18.92
CA LYS A 51 2.29 -7.48 -18.90
C LYS A 51 3.03 -7.30 -17.59
N ILE A 52 3.65 -8.38 -17.12
CA ILE A 52 4.53 -8.36 -15.95
C ILE A 52 5.96 -8.29 -16.45
N VAL A 53 6.71 -7.28 -16.03
CA VAL A 53 8.06 -7.01 -16.50
C VAL A 53 9.03 -6.81 -15.34
N ASP A 54 10.31 -7.15 -15.55
CA ASP A 54 11.38 -6.83 -14.61
C ASP A 54 11.77 -5.34 -14.67
N ARG A 55 12.74 -4.91 -13.87
CA ARG A 55 13.27 -3.53 -13.87
C ARG A 55 13.79 -3.06 -15.23
N CYS A 56 14.22 -3.97 -16.08
CA CYS A 56 14.75 -3.67 -17.41
C CYS A 56 13.63 -3.61 -18.47
N GLY A 57 12.38 -3.87 -18.09
CA GLY A 57 11.24 -3.93 -19.00
C GLY A 57 11.13 -5.27 -19.75
N SER A 58 11.88 -6.29 -19.35
CA SER A 58 11.79 -7.63 -19.94
C SER A 58 10.64 -8.41 -19.33
N GLU A 59 9.87 -9.11 -20.16
CA GLU A 59 8.71 -9.89 -19.70
C GLU A 59 9.12 -11.02 -18.76
N VAL A 60 8.42 -11.19 -17.64
CA VAL A 60 8.68 -12.23 -16.64
C VAL A 60 7.70 -13.39 -16.86
N PRO A 61 8.13 -14.51 -17.48
CA PRO A 61 7.25 -15.65 -17.74
C PRO A 61 6.87 -16.35 -16.42
N ASN A 62 5.68 -16.95 -16.39
CA ASN A 62 5.16 -17.73 -15.25
C ASN A 62 5.16 -16.96 -13.91
N ALA A 63 5.10 -15.62 -13.99
CA ALA A 63 5.13 -14.72 -12.85
C ALA A 63 4.04 -14.97 -11.80
N LEU A 64 3.01 -15.78 -12.07
CA LEU A 64 1.95 -16.11 -11.10
C LEU A 64 2.09 -17.51 -10.50
N GLU A 65 2.87 -18.41 -11.11
CA GLU A 65 3.06 -19.79 -10.64
C GLU A 65 4.09 -19.89 -9.52
N ASN A 66 4.98 -18.90 -9.40
CA ASN A 66 6.15 -18.93 -8.51
C ASN A 66 5.97 -18.22 -7.14
N ASN A 67 4.74 -17.80 -6.80
CA ASN A 67 4.59 -16.64 -5.91
C ASN A 67 4.37 -16.91 -4.42
N LEU A 68 4.03 -18.12 -3.99
CA LEU A 68 3.91 -18.44 -2.56
C LEU A 68 4.32 -19.91 -2.29
N PRO A 69 5.25 -20.16 -1.35
CA PRO A 69 5.71 -21.52 -1.00
C PRO A 69 4.71 -22.32 -0.14
N LEU A 70 3.51 -21.79 0.14
CA LEU A 70 2.52 -22.41 1.02
C LEU A 70 1.28 -22.79 0.20
N ALA A 71 1.38 -23.86 -0.57
CA ALA A 71 0.29 -24.33 -1.43
C ALA A 71 -0.79 -25.10 -0.64
N PHE A 72 -1.24 -24.58 0.51
CA PHE A 72 -2.36 -25.17 1.22
C PHE A 72 -3.66 -24.93 0.45
N ARG A 73 -4.54 -25.91 0.50
CA ARG A 73 -5.89 -25.83 -0.05
C ARG A 73 -6.87 -25.60 1.09
N LEU A 74 -7.65 -24.54 0.93
CA LEU A 74 -8.78 -24.24 1.81
C LEU A 74 -9.93 -25.22 1.52
N PRO A 75 -10.86 -25.43 2.47
CA PRO A 75 -12.12 -26.09 2.16
C PRO A 75 -12.76 -25.40 0.95
N GLY A 76 -13.23 -26.16 -0.05
CA GLY A 76 -13.71 -25.62 -1.33
C GLY A 76 -12.68 -25.63 -2.47
N GLY A 77 -11.40 -25.88 -2.18
CA GLY A 77 -10.37 -26.20 -3.19
C GLY A 77 -9.53 -25.02 -3.69
N LEU A 78 -9.80 -23.80 -3.26
CA LEU A 78 -8.95 -22.64 -3.53
C LEU A 78 -7.64 -22.64 -2.73
N ARG A 79 -6.64 -21.91 -3.22
CA ARG A 79 -5.40 -21.65 -2.47
C ARG A 79 -5.59 -20.54 -1.46
N THR A 80 -4.70 -20.50 -0.48
CA THR A 80 -4.58 -19.39 0.45
C THR A 80 -4.07 -18.12 -0.24
N GLY A 81 -4.50 -16.96 0.26
CA GLY A 81 -4.00 -15.67 -0.17
C GLY A 81 -4.36 -15.23 -1.60
N GLU A 82 -5.39 -15.80 -2.22
CA GLU A 82 -5.87 -15.43 -3.56
C GLU A 82 -6.86 -14.26 -3.51
N LEU A 83 -6.74 -13.29 -4.42
CA LEU A 83 -7.62 -12.12 -4.45
C LEU A 83 -9.05 -12.51 -4.82
N THR A 84 -10.03 -12.16 -3.98
CA THR A 84 -11.44 -12.48 -4.22
C THR A 84 -12.10 -11.50 -5.18
N THR A 85 -13.32 -11.80 -5.64
CA THR A 85 -14.18 -10.88 -6.40
C THR A 85 -14.44 -9.59 -5.61
N GLN A 86 -14.73 -9.69 -4.31
CA GLN A 86 -14.84 -8.50 -3.45
C GLN A 86 -13.51 -7.72 -3.40
N GLY A 87 -12.37 -8.39 -3.33
CA GLY A 87 -11.07 -7.71 -3.35
C GLY A 87 -10.75 -7.01 -4.67
N GLN A 88 -11.23 -7.55 -5.79
CA GLN A 88 -11.15 -6.86 -7.08
C GLN A 88 -12.00 -5.60 -7.10
N VAL A 89 -13.21 -5.64 -6.52
CA VAL A 89 -14.06 -4.45 -6.36
C VAL A 89 -13.39 -3.41 -5.45
N ASP A 90 -12.83 -3.84 -4.32
CA ASP A 90 -12.13 -2.94 -3.38
C ASP A 90 -11.00 -2.16 -4.09
N ALA A 91 -10.18 -2.87 -4.86
CA ALA A 91 -9.09 -2.26 -5.64
C ALA A 91 -9.59 -1.40 -6.82
N TYR A 92 -10.67 -1.80 -7.48
CA TYR A 92 -11.29 -1.01 -8.55
C TYR A 92 -11.86 0.33 -8.04
N GLU A 93 -12.51 0.32 -6.87
CA GLU A 93 -13.03 1.53 -6.23
C GLU A 93 -11.91 2.47 -5.76
N LEU A 94 -10.78 1.93 -5.29
CA LEU A 94 -9.57 2.73 -5.08
C LEU A 94 -9.14 3.43 -6.38
N GLY A 95 -9.11 2.71 -7.50
CA GLY A 95 -8.82 3.27 -8.83
C GLY A 95 -9.77 4.40 -9.20
N LYS A 96 -11.08 4.23 -9.01
CA LYS A 96 -12.07 5.28 -9.27
C LYS A 96 -11.86 6.52 -8.39
N ARG A 97 -11.51 6.35 -7.12
CA ARG A 97 -11.19 7.49 -6.24
C ARG A 97 -9.97 8.26 -6.74
N LEU A 98 -8.92 7.55 -7.13
CA LEU A 98 -7.71 8.17 -7.71
C LEU A 98 -8.02 8.89 -9.03
N LYS A 99 -8.86 8.31 -9.89
CA LYS A 99 -9.37 8.96 -11.12
C LYS A 99 -10.06 10.28 -10.80
N GLN A 100 -10.99 10.27 -9.84
CA GLN A 100 -11.72 11.46 -9.46
C GLN A 100 -10.78 12.59 -9.02
N SER A 101 -9.76 12.28 -8.23
CA SER A 101 -8.79 13.27 -7.77
C SER A 101 -7.84 13.74 -8.86
N TYR A 102 -7.16 12.81 -9.55
CA TYR A 102 -5.99 13.13 -10.38
C TYR A 102 -6.29 13.20 -11.88
N VAL A 103 -7.41 12.66 -12.36
CA VAL A 103 -7.87 12.83 -13.73
C VAL A 103 -8.93 13.93 -13.78
N ASP A 104 -10.03 13.76 -13.03
CA ASP A 104 -11.23 14.56 -13.23
C ASP A 104 -11.16 15.95 -12.58
N GLN A 105 -10.65 16.05 -11.35
CA GLN A 105 -10.59 17.31 -10.61
C GLN A 105 -9.33 18.12 -10.91
N GLN A 106 -8.16 17.46 -10.90
CA GLN A 106 -6.88 18.16 -11.04
C GLN A 106 -6.33 18.16 -12.47
N SER A 107 -6.86 17.31 -13.36
CA SER A 107 -6.28 17.10 -14.71
C SER A 107 -4.76 16.85 -14.66
N PHE A 108 -4.31 16.13 -13.63
CA PHE A 108 -2.89 15.88 -13.36
C PHE A 108 -2.34 14.77 -14.26
N ILE A 109 -3.14 13.73 -14.53
CA ILE A 109 -2.83 12.66 -15.49
C ILE A 109 -3.89 12.58 -16.60
N SER A 110 -3.49 12.02 -17.74
CA SER A 110 -4.35 11.82 -18.91
C SER A 110 -5.51 10.87 -18.64
N ARG A 111 -6.61 11.02 -19.39
CA ARG A 111 -7.77 10.12 -19.32
C ARG A 111 -7.46 8.72 -19.86
N THR A 112 -6.49 8.61 -20.76
CA THR A 112 -5.95 7.36 -21.29
C THR A 112 -4.61 7.06 -20.63
N PHE A 113 -4.28 5.78 -20.47
CA PHE A 113 -2.98 5.38 -19.94
C PHE A 113 -1.86 5.91 -20.83
N CYS A 114 -0.78 6.41 -20.21
CA CYS A 114 0.39 6.97 -20.88
C CYS A 114 1.64 6.60 -20.05
N THR A 115 2.56 5.88 -20.66
CA THR A 115 3.75 5.32 -19.99
C THR A 115 4.73 6.40 -19.51
N GLU A 116 4.70 7.57 -20.13
CA GLU A 116 5.50 8.74 -19.75
C GLU A 116 4.96 9.40 -18.46
N GLU A 117 3.65 9.26 -18.20
CA GLU A 117 3.01 9.85 -17.02
C GLU A 117 2.91 8.89 -15.84
N ILE A 118 2.83 7.58 -16.12
CA ILE A 118 2.44 6.58 -15.12
C ILE A 118 3.47 5.45 -14.98
N TYR A 119 3.83 5.15 -13.74
CA TYR A 119 4.63 3.99 -13.36
C TYR A 119 3.84 3.04 -12.46
N LEU A 120 3.87 1.74 -12.76
CA LEU A 120 3.18 0.70 -11.98
C LEU A 120 4.20 -0.31 -11.46
N ARG A 121 4.29 -0.48 -10.14
CA ARG A 121 5.08 -1.53 -9.51
C ARG A 121 4.23 -2.36 -8.56
N SER A 122 4.50 -3.66 -8.52
CA SER A 122 3.88 -4.60 -7.59
C SER A 122 4.94 -5.50 -6.98
N SER A 123 4.70 -6.01 -5.77
CA SER A 123 5.38 -7.25 -5.37
C SER A 123 4.98 -8.38 -6.31
N LEU A 124 5.89 -9.35 -6.50
CA LEU A 124 5.66 -10.54 -7.32
C LEU A 124 4.79 -11.55 -6.56
N ILE A 125 3.56 -11.13 -6.22
CA ILE A 125 2.55 -11.95 -5.53
C ILE A 125 1.22 -11.81 -6.27
N GLY A 126 0.53 -12.92 -6.54
CA GLY A 126 -0.64 -12.91 -7.44
C GLY A 126 -1.74 -11.93 -7.04
N ARG A 127 -2.01 -11.77 -5.73
CA ARG A 127 -3.02 -10.83 -5.23
C ARG A 127 -2.65 -9.36 -5.40
N THR A 128 -1.37 -8.99 -5.32
CA THR A 128 -0.91 -7.60 -5.51
C THR A 128 -0.88 -7.25 -6.99
N LEU A 129 -0.44 -8.17 -7.85
CA LEU A 129 -0.49 -8.05 -9.31
C LEU A 129 -1.93 -7.87 -9.82
N LYS A 130 -2.85 -8.71 -9.33
CA LYS A 130 -4.26 -8.60 -9.69
C LYS A 130 -4.90 -7.32 -9.14
N SER A 131 -4.50 -6.85 -7.96
CA SER A 131 -5.01 -5.59 -7.40
C SER A 131 -4.57 -4.37 -8.20
N VAL A 132 -3.30 -4.28 -8.64
CA VAL A 132 -2.85 -3.14 -9.46
C VAL A 132 -3.54 -3.10 -10.81
N ARG A 133 -3.81 -4.27 -11.42
CA ARG A 133 -4.68 -4.36 -12.62
C ARG A 133 -6.06 -3.76 -12.34
N CYS A 134 -6.69 -4.10 -11.21
CA CYS A 134 -8.01 -3.60 -10.85
C CYS A 134 -8.01 -2.09 -10.60
N VAL A 135 -6.98 -1.55 -9.93
CA VAL A 135 -6.81 -0.10 -9.75
C VAL A 135 -6.68 0.60 -11.10
N ALA A 136 -5.84 0.09 -12.00
CA ALA A 136 -5.68 0.67 -13.33
C ALA A 136 -6.98 0.62 -14.15
N ALA A 137 -7.76 -0.47 -14.05
CA ALA A 137 -9.09 -0.54 -14.65
C ALA A 137 -10.07 0.50 -14.06
N GLY A 138 -9.98 0.79 -12.76
CA GLY A 138 -10.77 1.85 -12.12
C GLY A 138 -10.42 3.25 -12.60
N ILE A 139 -9.16 3.48 -12.99
CA ILE A 139 -8.71 4.78 -13.51
C ILE A 139 -9.02 4.93 -15.00
N PHE A 140 -8.65 3.94 -15.81
CA PHE A 140 -8.61 4.05 -17.28
C PHE A 140 -9.66 3.21 -18.02
N GLY A 141 -10.42 2.37 -17.32
CA GLY A 141 -11.32 1.40 -17.94
C GLY A 141 -12.47 2.00 -18.74
N ASP A 142 -12.96 3.19 -18.37
CA ASP A 142 -14.01 3.89 -19.13
C ASP A 142 -13.48 4.35 -20.49
N SER A 143 -12.32 5.02 -20.49
CA SER A 143 -11.64 5.49 -21.71
C SER A 143 -11.30 4.33 -22.65
N TYR A 144 -10.91 3.18 -22.10
CA TYR A 144 -10.66 1.97 -22.89
C TYR A 144 -11.92 1.47 -23.60
N LYS A 145 -13.05 1.39 -22.90
CA LYS A 145 -14.34 0.95 -23.47
C LYS A 145 -14.86 1.92 -24.53
N GLU A 146 -14.64 3.21 -24.35
CA GLU A 146 -15.09 4.25 -25.28
C GLU A 146 -14.26 4.30 -26.57
N THR A 147 -12.94 4.17 -26.47
CA THR A 147 -12.03 4.41 -27.60
C THR A 147 -11.57 3.15 -28.32
N GLY A 148 -11.61 1.99 -27.66
CA GLY A 148 -11.08 0.73 -28.19
C GLY A 148 -9.56 0.72 -28.42
N LYS A 149 -8.85 1.81 -28.10
CA LYS A 149 -7.40 1.94 -28.16
C LYS A 149 -6.84 1.79 -26.76
N THR A 150 -5.82 0.96 -26.58
CA THR A 150 -5.12 0.86 -25.31
C THR A 150 -3.67 0.52 -25.49
N ASP A 151 -2.84 1.19 -24.72
CA ASP A 151 -1.52 0.71 -24.39
C ASP A 151 -1.63 -0.44 -23.39
N ILE A 152 -0.64 -1.33 -23.43
CA ILE A 152 -0.54 -2.45 -22.51
C ILE A 152 0.14 -1.94 -21.24
N LEU A 153 -0.46 -2.18 -20.08
CA LEU A 153 0.13 -1.80 -18.80
C LEU A 153 1.38 -2.65 -18.53
N ASN A 154 2.53 -2.01 -18.35
CA ASN A 154 3.71 -2.68 -17.83
C ASN A 154 3.69 -2.61 -16.29
N ILE A 155 3.56 -3.76 -15.64
CA ILE A 155 3.63 -3.90 -14.18
C ILE A 155 5.04 -4.38 -13.83
N PHE A 156 5.83 -3.48 -13.24
CA PHE A 156 7.20 -3.75 -12.84
C PHE A 156 7.22 -4.56 -11.54
N VAL A 157 8.11 -5.56 -11.47
CA VAL A 157 8.25 -6.45 -10.31
C VAL A 157 9.71 -6.72 -9.98
N GLU A 158 9.94 -7.08 -8.71
CA GLU A 158 11.18 -7.74 -8.28
C GLU A 158 10.95 -9.23 -8.01
N PRO A 159 11.96 -10.07 -8.28
CA PRO A 159 12.04 -11.40 -7.68
C PRO A 159 11.92 -11.34 -6.15
N LEU A 160 11.23 -12.30 -5.54
CA LEU A 160 10.93 -12.28 -4.10
C LEU A 160 12.17 -12.33 -3.19
N ASP A 161 13.31 -12.84 -3.66
CA ASP A 161 14.58 -12.83 -2.94
C ASP A 161 15.26 -11.45 -2.93
N ARG A 162 14.86 -10.55 -3.84
CA ARG A 162 15.37 -9.18 -3.98
C ARG A 162 14.34 -8.09 -3.67
N GLU A 163 13.10 -8.49 -3.39
CA GLU A 163 12.01 -7.56 -3.13
C GLU A 163 12.22 -6.82 -1.80
N TYR A 164 11.98 -5.51 -1.84
CA TYR A 164 12.18 -4.59 -0.73
C TYR A 164 10.96 -3.70 -0.45
N ILE A 165 9.88 -3.81 -1.25
CA ILE A 165 8.65 -3.03 -1.04
C ILE A 165 7.88 -3.47 0.22
N PHE A 166 8.26 -4.60 0.82
CA PHE A 166 7.83 -5.04 2.14
C PHE A 166 9.04 -5.56 2.93
N PRO A 167 8.95 -5.64 4.28
CA PRO A 167 10.00 -6.22 5.11
C PRO A 167 10.29 -7.66 4.73
N ASN A 168 11.46 -7.90 4.15
CA ASN A 168 11.82 -9.18 3.58
C ASN A 168 13.09 -9.74 4.24
N PRO A 169 13.05 -10.91 4.91
CA PRO A 169 14.22 -11.51 5.54
C PRO A 169 15.37 -11.82 4.57
N SER A 170 15.08 -12.05 3.29
CA SER A 170 16.11 -12.24 2.25
C SER A 170 16.92 -10.97 2.00
N HIS A 171 16.30 -9.80 2.17
CA HIS A 171 16.92 -8.49 1.98
C HIS A 171 17.45 -7.89 3.29
N CYS A 172 16.78 -8.13 4.42
CA CYS A 172 17.07 -7.53 5.71
C CYS A 172 17.39 -8.61 6.75
N GLY A 173 18.69 -8.89 6.91
CA GLY A 173 19.19 -9.99 7.76
C GLY A 173 18.88 -9.86 9.26
N ILE A 174 18.52 -8.66 9.74
CA ILE A 174 18.15 -8.44 11.14
C ILE A 174 16.74 -8.92 11.49
N LEU A 175 15.84 -9.07 10.50
CA LEU A 175 14.43 -9.40 10.75
C LEU A 175 14.25 -10.70 11.55
N GLY A 176 15.10 -11.71 11.32
CA GLY A 176 15.03 -12.96 12.08
C GLY A 176 15.37 -12.80 13.58
N LYS A 177 16.23 -11.83 13.92
CA LYS A 177 16.53 -11.48 15.33
C LYS A 177 15.36 -10.69 15.92
N LEU A 178 14.88 -9.67 15.21
CA LEU A 178 13.77 -8.83 15.63
C LEU A 178 12.52 -9.65 15.90
N TYR A 179 12.17 -10.57 15.00
CA TYR A 179 11.06 -11.49 15.17
C TYR A 179 11.12 -12.25 16.50
N LYS A 180 12.28 -12.86 16.82
CA LYS A 180 12.45 -13.63 18.07
C LYS A 180 12.29 -12.76 19.32
N GLU A 181 12.83 -11.53 19.29
CA GLU A 181 12.74 -10.58 20.40
C GLU A 181 11.30 -10.09 20.60
N GLY A 182 10.64 -9.69 19.52
CA GLY A 182 9.26 -9.20 19.55
C GLY A 182 8.26 -10.27 19.97
N VAL A 183 8.35 -11.48 19.40
CA VAL A 183 7.50 -12.62 19.76
C VAL A 183 7.61 -12.94 21.24
N LYS A 184 8.83 -12.99 21.78
CA LYS A 184 9.05 -13.24 23.20
C LYS A 184 8.35 -12.19 24.07
N GLU A 185 8.34 -10.92 23.66
CA GLU A 185 7.72 -9.84 24.42
C GLU A 185 6.18 -9.94 24.35
N TYR A 186 5.59 -9.96 23.16
CA TYR A 186 4.13 -9.87 23.04
C TYR A 186 3.39 -11.10 23.59
N LEU A 187 4.02 -12.27 23.59
CA LEU A 187 3.45 -13.49 24.18
C LEU A 187 3.20 -13.37 25.69
N SER A 188 3.89 -12.43 26.37
CA SER A 188 3.73 -12.19 27.80
C SER A 188 2.79 -11.04 28.15
N LEU A 189 2.28 -10.31 27.15
CA LEU A 189 1.47 -9.11 27.38
C LEU A 189 0.05 -9.45 27.87
N PRO A 190 -0.43 -8.84 28.97
CA PRO A 190 -1.74 -9.18 29.56
C PRO A 190 -2.93 -9.01 28.60
N ASN A 191 -2.94 -7.95 27.79
CA ASN A 191 -3.98 -7.69 26.79
C ASN A 191 -4.00 -8.75 25.68
N HIS A 192 -2.84 -9.24 25.22
CA HIS A 192 -2.77 -10.33 24.23
C HIS A 192 -3.27 -11.65 24.82
N LEU A 193 -2.85 -11.99 26.04
CA LEU A 193 -3.30 -13.19 26.75
C LEU A 193 -4.82 -13.17 26.97
N GLU A 194 -5.37 -12.03 27.38
CA GLU A 194 -6.81 -11.85 27.58
C GLU A 194 -7.59 -11.93 26.27
N MET A 195 -7.08 -11.35 25.18
CA MET A 195 -7.69 -11.49 23.85
C MET A 195 -7.71 -12.95 23.41
N LYS A 196 -6.59 -13.67 23.52
CA LYS A 196 -6.53 -15.11 23.19
C LYS A 196 -7.55 -15.91 24.00
N ARG A 197 -7.73 -15.60 25.30
CA ARG A 197 -8.78 -16.21 26.14
C ARG A 197 -10.18 -15.93 25.61
N LYS A 198 -10.49 -14.68 25.24
CA LYS A 198 -11.79 -14.31 24.67
C LYS A 198 -12.04 -15.01 23.33
N LEU A 199 -11.03 -15.08 22.46
CA LEU A 199 -11.11 -15.78 21.18
C LEU A 199 -11.40 -17.27 21.39
N ARG A 200 -10.71 -17.96 22.32
CA ARG A 200 -10.99 -19.36 22.64
C ARG A 200 -12.45 -19.60 23.05
N VAL A 201 -12.99 -18.71 23.90
CA VAL A 201 -14.39 -18.78 24.33
C VAL A 201 -15.36 -18.59 23.17
N VAL A 202 -15.17 -17.53 22.36
CA VAL A 202 -16.04 -17.22 21.22
C VAL A 202 -15.98 -18.31 20.15
N LEU A 203 -14.79 -18.81 19.86
CA LEU A 203 -14.59 -19.88 18.88
C LEU A 203 -15.01 -21.25 19.42
N GLY A 204 -15.16 -21.42 20.74
CA GLY A 204 -15.54 -22.70 21.35
C GLY A 204 -14.42 -23.75 21.28
N VAL A 205 -13.17 -23.32 21.47
CA VAL A 205 -11.98 -24.19 21.36
C VAL A 205 -11.08 -24.07 22.58
N ASP A 206 -10.41 -25.17 22.95
CA ASP A 206 -9.45 -25.17 24.06
C ASP A 206 -8.12 -24.49 23.69
N ARG A 207 -7.82 -24.40 22.39
CA ARG A 207 -6.59 -23.82 21.85
C ARG A 207 -6.82 -23.22 20.46
N LEU A 208 -6.16 -22.10 20.18
CA LEU A 208 -6.15 -21.46 18.85
C LEU A 208 -5.08 -22.12 17.98
N ILE A 209 -5.50 -22.88 16.97
CA ILE A 209 -4.60 -23.67 16.11
C ILE A 209 -4.80 -23.24 14.65
N ASP A 210 -3.69 -23.06 13.93
CA ASP A 210 -3.66 -22.94 12.47
C ASP A 210 -3.49 -24.32 11.85
N ASP A 211 -4.48 -24.77 11.08
CA ASP A 211 -4.48 -26.09 10.44
C ASP A 211 -3.29 -26.30 9.49
N PHE A 212 -2.71 -25.21 8.99
CA PHE A 212 -1.65 -25.25 7.99
C PHE A 212 -0.25 -25.25 8.60
N ARG A 213 -0.10 -24.80 9.85
CA ARG A 213 1.20 -24.59 10.50
C ARG A 213 1.24 -25.23 11.89
N LEU A 214 0.97 -26.54 11.92
CA LEU A 214 0.95 -27.36 13.14
C LEU A 214 2.31 -27.42 13.85
N ASP A 215 3.41 -27.11 13.15
CA ASP A 215 4.79 -27.11 13.63
C ASP A 215 5.25 -25.77 14.26
N VAL A 216 4.50 -24.68 14.06
CA VAL A 216 4.98 -23.32 14.37
C VAL A 216 4.62 -22.84 15.78
N CYS A 217 3.70 -23.49 16.48
CA CYS A 217 3.27 -23.01 17.79
C CYS A 217 3.24 -24.15 18.82
N GLU A 218 4.05 -24.05 19.87
CA GLU A 218 3.88 -24.85 21.10
C GLU A 218 2.64 -24.39 21.91
N GLY A 219 2.13 -23.18 21.65
CA GLY A 219 0.93 -22.59 22.26
C GLY A 219 -0.15 -22.09 21.27
N ASP A 220 -1.02 -21.20 21.71
CA ASP A 220 -1.99 -20.53 20.82
C ASP A 220 -1.27 -19.79 19.69
N CYS A 221 -1.77 -19.92 18.46
CA CYS A 221 -1.32 -19.12 17.33
C CYS A 221 -1.47 -17.60 17.60
N PRO A 222 -0.77 -16.74 16.82
CA PRO A 222 -0.92 -15.29 16.92
C PRO A 222 -2.38 -14.83 16.71
N ILE A 223 -2.77 -13.73 17.37
CA ILE A 223 -4.09 -13.11 17.22
C ILE A 223 -4.34 -12.74 15.76
N TYR A 224 -3.31 -12.30 15.03
CA TYR A 224 -3.47 -11.94 13.62
C TYR A 224 -3.79 -13.14 12.71
N PHE A 225 -3.53 -14.40 13.11
CA PHE A 225 -3.95 -15.58 12.35
C PHE A 225 -5.47 -15.74 12.40
N VAL A 226 -6.06 -15.59 13.59
CA VAL A 226 -7.51 -15.59 13.79
C VAL A 226 -8.13 -14.42 13.02
N ARG A 227 -7.54 -13.23 13.14
CA ARG A 227 -7.98 -12.05 12.38
C ARG A 227 -7.97 -12.32 10.88
N ASP A 228 -6.88 -12.88 10.36
CA ASP A 228 -6.71 -13.14 8.93
C ASP A 228 -7.80 -14.06 8.37
N ASP A 229 -8.10 -15.17 9.07
CA ASP A 229 -9.16 -16.08 8.67
C ASP A 229 -10.54 -15.39 8.71
N TYR A 230 -10.95 -14.90 9.87
CA TYR A 230 -12.32 -14.42 10.05
C TYR A 230 -12.62 -13.09 9.36
N VAL A 231 -11.64 -12.20 9.18
CA VAL A 231 -11.84 -11.00 8.33
C VAL A 231 -11.95 -11.40 6.86
N SER A 232 -11.21 -12.41 6.40
CA SER A 232 -11.38 -12.93 5.04
C SER A 232 -12.78 -13.52 4.88
N ARG A 233 -13.25 -14.33 5.84
CA ARG A 233 -14.61 -14.90 5.86
C ARG A 233 -15.70 -13.82 5.79
N GLU A 234 -15.62 -12.83 6.67
CA GLU A 234 -16.57 -11.70 6.70
C GLU A 234 -16.64 -11.00 5.35
N ARG A 235 -15.48 -10.69 4.75
CA ARG A 235 -15.39 -10.00 3.46
C ARG A 235 -15.88 -10.83 2.28
N ALA A 236 -15.93 -12.15 2.41
CA ALA A 236 -16.53 -13.06 1.44
C ALA A 236 -18.00 -13.42 1.76
N GLY A 237 -18.59 -12.83 2.81
CA GLY A 237 -19.99 -13.05 3.18
C GLY A 237 -20.25 -14.34 3.94
N PHE A 238 -19.22 -15.01 4.47
CA PHE A 238 -19.39 -16.17 5.32
C PHE A 238 -19.79 -15.77 6.76
N PRO A 239 -20.56 -16.62 7.47
CA PRO A 239 -20.98 -16.32 8.84
C PRO A 239 -19.80 -16.36 9.81
N LEU A 240 -19.80 -15.42 10.77
CA LEU A 240 -18.87 -15.40 11.89
C LEU A 240 -19.45 -16.15 13.10
N PRO A 241 -18.60 -16.75 13.95
CA PRO A 241 -19.01 -17.25 15.26
C PRO A 241 -19.72 -16.16 16.07
N PRO A 242 -20.81 -16.48 16.78
CA PRO A 242 -21.54 -15.50 17.59
C PRO A 242 -20.64 -14.76 18.58
N GLY A 243 -20.65 -13.41 18.53
CA GLY A 243 -19.87 -12.54 19.42
C GLY A 243 -18.44 -12.25 18.96
N LEU A 244 -17.97 -12.82 17.84
CA LEU A 244 -16.64 -12.51 17.31
C LEU A 244 -16.56 -11.08 16.78
N ASP A 245 -17.64 -10.57 16.21
CA ASP A 245 -17.79 -9.20 15.72
C ASP A 245 -17.49 -8.15 16.80
N LEU A 246 -17.93 -8.41 18.04
CA LEU A 246 -17.65 -7.56 19.20
C LEU A 246 -16.16 -7.49 19.57
N LEU A 247 -15.37 -8.48 19.15
CA LEU A 247 -13.93 -8.54 19.39
C LEU A 247 -13.11 -7.90 18.26
N LEU A 248 -13.69 -7.70 17.06
CA LEU A 248 -12.96 -7.21 15.87
C LEU A 248 -12.20 -5.90 16.12
N PRO A 249 -12.77 -4.86 16.76
CA PRO A 249 -12.06 -3.58 16.93
C PRO A 249 -10.75 -3.74 17.70
N GLU A 250 -10.77 -4.49 18.79
CA GLU A 250 -9.57 -4.73 19.61
C GLU A 250 -8.64 -5.76 18.96
N MET A 251 -9.20 -6.78 18.31
CA MET A 251 -8.42 -7.78 17.56
C MET A 251 -7.62 -7.13 16.43
N HIS A 252 -8.16 -6.11 15.75
CA HIS A 252 -7.41 -5.36 14.73
C HIS A 252 -6.22 -4.59 15.30
N ARG A 253 -6.34 -4.03 16.51
CA ARG A 253 -5.24 -3.32 17.16
C ARG A 253 -4.15 -4.27 17.62
N LEU A 254 -4.54 -5.32 18.34
CA LEU A 254 -3.58 -6.30 18.87
C LEU A 254 -2.88 -7.07 17.75
N ALA A 255 -3.59 -7.40 16.66
CA ALA A 255 -2.98 -7.99 15.48
C ALA A 255 -1.93 -7.07 14.85
N ALA A 256 -2.21 -5.77 14.78
CA ALA A 256 -1.25 -4.81 14.23
C ALA A 256 -0.04 -4.62 15.17
N GLU A 257 -0.27 -4.68 16.48
CA GLU A 257 0.77 -4.68 17.50
C GLU A 257 1.66 -5.93 17.40
N GLU A 258 1.09 -7.14 17.26
CA GLU A 258 1.85 -8.38 17.02
C GLU A 258 2.72 -8.27 15.76
N LEU A 259 2.16 -7.81 14.64
CA LEU A 259 2.94 -7.63 13.41
C LEU A 259 4.06 -6.60 13.58
N SER A 260 3.81 -5.51 14.33
CA SER A 260 4.85 -4.51 14.64
C SER A 260 5.98 -5.12 15.47
N TYR A 261 5.66 -5.92 16.49
CA TYR A 261 6.64 -6.66 17.26
C TYR A 261 7.46 -7.63 16.39
N GLU A 262 6.82 -8.36 15.49
CA GLU A 262 7.50 -9.32 14.61
C GLU A 262 8.47 -8.64 13.63
N LEU A 263 8.14 -7.42 13.19
CA LEU A 263 8.93 -6.68 12.20
C LEU A 263 9.98 -5.77 12.83
N LEU A 264 9.74 -5.25 14.04
CA LEU A 264 10.57 -4.22 14.68
C LEU A 264 11.19 -4.66 16.01
N GLY A 265 10.91 -5.88 16.48
CA GLY A 265 11.41 -6.40 17.74
C GLY A 265 10.72 -5.77 18.97
N SER A 266 11.44 -5.71 20.09
CA SER A 266 10.93 -5.14 21.34
C SER A 266 10.40 -3.71 21.17
N LYS A 267 9.30 -3.37 21.86
CA LYS A 267 8.56 -2.11 21.65
C LYS A 267 9.42 -0.86 21.88
N ARG A 268 10.32 -0.94 22.86
CA ARG A 268 11.27 0.14 23.18
C ARG A 268 12.26 0.44 22.04
N GLU A 269 12.50 -0.52 21.15
CA GLU A 269 13.47 -0.41 20.05
C GLU A 269 12.81 -0.04 18.71
N TRP A 270 11.48 0.06 18.64
CA TRP A 270 10.77 0.28 17.37
C TRP A 270 11.26 1.52 16.63
N LYS A 271 11.50 2.63 17.34
CA LYS A 271 12.01 3.88 16.74
C LYS A 271 13.40 3.69 16.11
N THR A 272 14.25 2.86 16.73
CA THR A 272 15.60 2.57 16.25
C THR A 272 15.59 1.58 15.08
N ASN A 273 14.72 0.57 15.14
CA ASN A 273 14.70 -0.52 14.16
C ASN A 273 13.93 -0.16 12.88
N LEU A 274 12.91 0.70 12.98
CA LEU A 274 12.08 1.08 11.84
C LEU A 274 12.88 1.67 10.67
N PRO A 275 13.81 2.64 10.87
CA PRO A 275 14.69 3.11 9.81
C PRO A 275 15.48 2.00 9.12
N LEU A 276 15.95 1.00 9.86
CA LEU A 276 16.75 -0.12 9.32
C LEU A 276 15.90 -1.04 8.43
N VAL A 277 14.67 -1.32 8.86
CA VAL A 277 13.74 -2.21 8.15
C VAL A 277 13.15 -1.55 6.90
N MET A 278 12.84 -0.25 6.99
CA MET A 278 12.14 0.49 5.93
C MET A 278 13.03 1.37 5.06
N ALA A 279 14.35 1.42 5.32
CA ALA A 279 15.29 2.26 4.57
C ALA A 279 15.12 2.18 3.04
N PRO A 280 15.04 1.00 2.39
CA PRO A 280 14.86 0.93 0.94
C PRO A 280 13.59 1.62 0.43
N VAL A 281 12.49 1.53 1.19
CA VAL A 281 11.21 2.16 0.83
C VAL A 281 11.27 3.67 1.02
N PHE A 282 11.80 4.14 2.15
CA PHE A 282 11.93 5.59 2.41
C PHE A 282 12.91 6.25 1.43
N GLN A 283 14.02 5.58 1.11
CA GLN A 283 14.95 6.01 0.08
C GLN A 283 14.28 6.07 -1.29
N MET A 284 13.51 5.05 -1.68
CA MET A 284 12.78 5.05 -2.94
C MET A 284 11.82 6.26 -3.04
N ILE A 285 11.03 6.51 -1.99
CA ILE A 285 10.09 7.64 -1.94
C ILE A 285 10.83 8.97 -2.17
N VAL A 286 11.87 9.22 -1.38
CA VAL A 286 12.62 10.48 -1.40
C VAL A 286 13.41 10.64 -2.70
N CYS A 287 14.01 9.57 -3.24
CA CYS A 287 14.71 9.60 -4.52
C CYS A 287 13.76 9.92 -5.67
N ASN A 288 12.55 9.34 -5.69
CA ASN A 288 11.55 9.67 -6.70
C ASN A 288 11.09 11.13 -6.57
N MET A 289 10.91 11.64 -5.36
CA MET A 289 10.57 13.06 -5.14
C MET A 289 11.70 14.00 -5.56
N ARG A 290 12.97 13.65 -5.33
CA ARG A 290 14.13 14.45 -5.79
C ARG A 290 14.26 14.46 -7.31
N ASN A 291 13.94 13.33 -7.94
CA ASN A 291 14.08 13.12 -9.38
C ASN A 291 12.74 13.30 -10.11
N PHE A 292 11.80 14.09 -9.57
CA PHE A 292 10.42 14.17 -10.07
C PHE A 292 10.30 14.57 -11.55
N GLU A 293 11.29 15.28 -12.10
CA GLU A 293 11.35 15.66 -13.53
C GLU A 293 11.73 14.49 -14.45
N ASN A 294 12.36 13.45 -13.90
CA ASN A 294 12.94 12.32 -14.64
C ASN A 294 12.22 10.99 -14.38
N VAL A 295 11.18 10.99 -13.56
CA VAL A 295 10.35 9.82 -13.28
C VAL A 295 8.90 10.14 -13.61
N PRO A 296 8.07 9.13 -13.94
CA PRO A 296 6.66 9.35 -14.18
C PRO A 296 5.98 10.05 -13.00
N LYS A 297 5.16 11.06 -13.31
CA LYS A 297 4.53 11.93 -12.32
C LYS A 297 3.49 11.22 -11.44
N PHE A 298 2.98 10.08 -11.87
CA PHE A 298 1.99 9.30 -11.12
C PHE A 298 2.44 7.84 -10.95
N GLN A 299 2.69 7.42 -9.71
CA GLN A 299 3.32 6.14 -9.41
C GLN A 299 2.41 5.31 -8.50
N LEU A 300 2.13 4.07 -8.90
CA LEU A 300 1.31 3.13 -8.15
C LEU A 300 2.16 1.95 -7.67
N TYR A 301 2.11 1.69 -6.37
CA TYR A 301 2.88 0.67 -5.67
C TYR A 301 1.94 -0.30 -4.95
N SER A 302 1.72 -1.47 -5.54
CA SER A 302 0.89 -2.53 -4.96
C SER A 302 1.69 -3.38 -3.99
N CYS A 303 1.39 -3.24 -2.71
CA CYS A 303 2.17 -3.77 -1.62
C CYS A 303 1.29 -4.45 -0.55
N HIS A 304 1.70 -4.40 0.71
CA HIS A 304 1.14 -5.20 1.79
C HIS A 304 0.72 -4.33 2.98
N ASP A 305 -0.06 -4.93 3.87
CA ASP A 305 -0.35 -4.36 5.19
C ASP A 305 0.92 -4.05 5.97
N SER A 306 1.91 -4.95 5.94
CA SER A 306 3.22 -4.71 6.57
C SER A 306 3.91 -3.46 6.02
N THR A 307 3.84 -3.21 4.71
CA THR A 307 4.38 -1.99 4.09
C THR A 307 3.68 -0.74 4.61
N LEU A 308 2.35 -0.72 4.55
CA LEU A 308 1.57 0.46 4.96
C LEU A 308 1.68 0.72 6.45
N LEU A 309 1.60 -0.32 7.29
CA LEU A 309 1.74 -0.20 8.73
C LEU A 309 3.07 0.46 9.08
N LEU A 310 4.18 -0.04 8.54
CA LEU A 310 5.50 0.53 8.84
C LEU A 310 5.70 1.92 8.21
N LEU A 311 5.10 2.19 7.05
CA LEU A 311 5.10 3.54 6.46
C LEU A 311 4.35 4.54 7.34
N LEU A 312 3.19 4.16 7.89
CA LEU A 312 2.41 4.98 8.82
C LEU A 312 3.15 5.20 10.15
N LEU A 313 3.87 4.19 10.66
CA LEU A 313 4.76 4.36 11.81
C LEU A 313 5.89 5.33 11.49
N GLY A 314 6.47 5.24 10.28
CA GLY A 314 7.56 6.12 9.83
C GLY A 314 7.12 7.56 9.59
N LEU A 315 5.84 7.79 9.33
CA LEU A 315 5.22 9.12 9.24
C LEU A 315 4.69 9.61 10.59
N GLU A 316 4.81 8.81 11.65
CA GLU A 316 4.23 9.05 12.98
C GLU A 316 2.71 9.34 12.95
N CYS A 317 2.00 8.68 12.02
CA CYS A 317 0.55 8.85 11.83
C CYS A 317 -0.26 7.54 11.91
N PHE A 318 0.36 6.46 12.38
CA PHE A 318 -0.32 5.19 12.58
C PHE A 318 -1.42 5.30 13.64
N ASP A 319 -2.64 4.89 13.30
CA ASP A 319 -3.82 4.97 14.16
C ASP A 319 -3.96 3.79 15.14
N GLY A 320 -3.00 2.87 15.12
CA GLY A 320 -2.99 1.67 15.95
C GLY A 320 -3.86 0.54 15.40
N VAL A 321 -4.46 0.68 14.21
CA VAL A 321 -5.38 -0.31 13.63
C VAL A 321 -4.77 -0.93 12.38
N TRP A 322 -4.92 -2.24 12.21
CA TRP A 322 -4.43 -2.92 11.00
C TRP A 322 -4.98 -2.29 9.71
N PRO A 323 -4.13 -1.90 8.74
CA PRO A 323 -4.58 -1.26 7.51
C PRO A 323 -5.63 -2.11 6.75
N PRO A 324 -6.84 -1.59 6.46
CA PRO A 324 -7.90 -2.37 5.82
C PRO A 324 -7.53 -2.84 4.41
N PHE A 325 -8.31 -3.75 3.82
CA PHE A 325 -8.12 -4.13 2.42
C PHE A 325 -8.28 -2.90 1.50
N ALA A 326 -7.47 -2.83 0.45
CA ALA A 326 -7.38 -1.66 -0.44
C ALA A 326 -7.04 -0.32 0.26
N ALA A 327 -6.50 -0.36 1.49
CA ALA A 327 -5.94 0.81 2.13
C ALA A 327 -4.80 1.42 1.29
N ASP A 328 -4.67 2.73 1.35
CA ASP A 328 -3.68 3.50 0.61
C ASP A 328 -3.02 4.59 1.46
N VAL A 329 -1.73 4.80 1.21
CA VAL A 329 -0.98 5.99 1.60
C VAL A 329 -0.55 6.70 0.32
N VAL A 330 -0.97 7.94 0.15
CA VAL A 330 -0.64 8.78 -0.99
C VAL A 330 0.29 9.88 -0.55
N LEU A 331 1.45 10.00 -1.19
CA LEU A 331 2.38 11.11 -1.00
C LEU A 331 2.36 11.98 -2.24
N GLU A 332 2.03 13.25 -2.04
CA GLU A 332 1.96 14.27 -3.09
C GLU A 332 3.10 15.27 -2.91
N LEU A 333 3.83 15.56 -3.99
CA LEU A 333 4.87 16.58 -4.04
C LEU A 333 4.36 17.81 -4.77
N TYR A 334 4.55 18.99 -4.18
CA TYR A 334 4.12 20.28 -4.71
C TYR A 334 5.29 21.26 -4.82
N ALA A 335 5.18 22.22 -5.74
CA ALA A 335 5.96 23.44 -5.71
C ALA A 335 5.09 24.64 -5.32
N SER A 336 5.60 25.50 -4.45
CA SER A 336 5.02 26.82 -4.19
C SER A 336 5.37 27.78 -5.33
N ARG A 337 4.36 28.42 -5.94
CA ARG A 337 4.60 29.52 -6.90
C ARG A 337 4.79 30.84 -6.16
N SER A 338 5.78 31.61 -6.60
CA SER A 338 6.01 33.00 -6.15
C SER A 338 4.99 33.99 -6.73
N SER A 339 4.21 33.58 -7.74
CA SER A 339 3.19 34.40 -8.42
C SER A 339 1.76 34.01 -8.02
N PRO A 340 0.80 34.96 -7.94
CA PRO A 340 -0.59 34.67 -7.59
C PRO A 340 -1.26 33.67 -8.55
N CYS A 341 -2.14 32.81 -8.04
CA CYS A 341 -2.94 31.93 -8.91
C CYS A 341 -3.81 32.79 -9.87
N PRO A 342 -3.89 32.46 -11.17
CA PRO A 342 -4.87 33.09 -12.06
C PRO A 342 -6.29 32.79 -11.57
N SER A 343 -7.14 33.81 -11.52
CA SER A 343 -8.55 33.68 -11.11
C SER A 343 -9.31 32.69 -12.01
N SER A 344 -10.21 31.92 -11.41
CA SER A 344 -10.99 30.79 -11.97
C SER A 344 -11.84 31.05 -13.24
N ASN A 345 -11.75 32.22 -13.86
CA ASN A 345 -12.54 32.58 -15.05
C ASN A 345 -11.90 32.21 -16.40
N ASP A 346 -10.69 31.62 -16.43
CA ASP A 346 -9.96 31.38 -17.68
C ASP A 346 -9.79 29.90 -18.08
N GLN A 347 -10.61 29.00 -17.51
CA GLN A 347 -10.60 27.58 -17.92
C GLN A 347 -11.32 27.40 -19.27
N ARG A 348 -10.59 27.54 -20.38
CA ARG A 348 -10.98 26.88 -21.63
C ARG A 348 -10.98 25.37 -21.42
N LYS A 349 -12.16 24.73 -21.54
CA LYS A 349 -12.30 23.27 -21.54
C LYS A 349 -11.36 22.63 -22.57
N PRO A 350 -10.55 21.62 -22.22
CA PRO A 350 -9.81 20.84 -23.19
C PRO A 350 -10.79 20.08 -24.11
N ARG A 351 -10.53 20.06 -25.42
CA ARG A 351 -11.25 19.21 -26.36
C ARG A 351 -10.75 17.77 -26.27
N VAL A 352 -11.66 16.84 -26.51
CA VAL A 352 -11.43 15.39 -26.56
C VAL A 352 -10.51 15.07 -27.74
N GLY A 353 -9.37 14.39 -27.51
CA GLY A 353 -8.69 13.65 -28.58
C GLY A 353 -7.16 13.60 -28.60
N ASP A 354 -6.43 14.54 -28.00
CA ASP A 354 -5.02 14.69 -28.37
C ASP A 354 -4.04 14.17 -27.30
N CYS A 355 -3.42 13.04 -27.59
CA CYS A 355 -2.03 12.81 -27.16
C CYS A 355 -1.14 13.84 -27.90
N PRO A 356 -0.07 14.37 -27.28
CA PRO A 356 0.71 15.45 -27.85
C PRO A 356 1.49 14.99 -29.09
N GLY A 357 0.90 15.21 -30.27
CA GLY A 357 1.52 14.92 -31.57
C GLY A 357 1.06 15.85 -32.71
N GLU A 358 0.20 16.83 -32.47
CA GLU A 358 -0.22 17.78 -33.50
C GLU A 358 0.15 19.23 -33.15
N THR A 359 0.87 19.86 -34.09
CA THR A 359 1.56 21.13 -33.92
C THR A 359 0.60 22.30 -34.07
N SER A 360 0.12 22.85 -32.95
CA SER A 360 -0.38 24.23 -32.92
C SER A 360 0.72 25.15 -32.37
N LYS A 361 1.17 26.11 -33.19
CA LYS A 361 2.21 27.09 -32.84
C LYS A 361 1.67 28.10 -31.82
N SER A 362 1.67 27.75 -30.54
CA SER A 362 1.77 28.73 -29.46
C SER A 362 3.23 29.12 -29.25
N PRO A 363 3.56 30.35 -28.80
CA PRO A 363 4.93 30.69 -28.42
C PRO A 363 5.37 29.69 -27.35
N ASN A 364 6.55 29.07 -27.53
CA ASN A 364 7.12 28.23 -26.48
C ASN A 364 7.22 29.10 -25.22
N PRO A 365 6.53 28.74 -24.11
CA PRO A 365 6.78 29.41 -22.85
C PRO A 365 8.27 29.25 -22.54
N GLU A 366 8.93 30.33 -22.11
CA GLU A 366 10.29 30.25 -21.60
C GLU A 366 10.36 29.12 -20.56
N PRO A 367 11.42 28.31 -20.56
CA PRO A 367 11.56 27.24 -19.57
C PRO A 367 11.45 27.85 -18.17
N GLU A 368 10.48 27.38 -17.37
CA GLU A 368 10.39 27.79 -15.97
C GLU A 368 11.76 27.53 -15.31
N PRO A 369 12.27 28.46 -14.47
CA PRO A 369 13.53 28.23 -13.77
C PRO A 369 13.45 26.94 -12.95
N PRO A 370 14.59 26.25 -12.75
CA PRO A 370 14.62 25.01 -11.97
C PRO A 370 14.06 25.26 -10.58
N ILE A 371 13.17 24.35 -10.14
CA ILE A 371 12.49 24.46 -8.84
C ILE A 371 13.51 24.21 -7.72
N SER A 372 13.66 25.16 -6.81
CA SER A 372 14.51 24.96 -5.63
C SER A 372 13.91 23.90 -4.72
N VAL A 373 14.76 23.10 -4.06
CA VAL A 373 14.34 22.15 -3.02
C VAL A 373 13.58 22.86 -1.89
N ASP A 374 13.93 24.12 -1.61
CA ASP A 374 13.27 24.94 -0.59
C ASP A 374 11.83 25.34 -0.95
N ASP A 375 11.48 25.26 -2.24
CA ASP A 375 10.14 25.55 -2.75
C ASP A 375 9.26 24.28 -2.83
N LEU A 376 9.79 23.12 -2.45
CA LEU A 376 9.08 21.85 -2.48
C LEU A 376 8.33 21.56 -1.18
N TRP A 377 7.09 21.09 -1.34
CA TRP A 377 6.17 20.77 -0.25
C TRP A 377 5.61 19.37 -0.44
N VAL A 378 5.33 18.69 0.67
CA VAL A 378 4.75 17.36 0.69
C VAL A 378 3.41 17.41 1.40
N ARG A 379 2.42 16.71 0.84
CA ARG A 379 1.16 16.40 1.52
C ARG A 379 0.96 14.89 1.51
N VAL A 380 0.52 14.34 2.64
CA VAL A 380 0.25 12.90 2.76
C VAL A 380 -1.23 12.66 3.03
N LEU A 381 -1.78 11.65 2.37
CA LEU A 381 -3.13 11.17 2.60
C LEU A 381 -3.09 9.70 3.04
N TYR A 382 -3.90 9.34 4.04
CA TYR A 382 -4.16 7.95 4.42
C TYR A 382 -5.67 7.69 4.30
N LEU A 383 -6.05 6.64 3.56
CA LEU A 383 -7.47 6.35 3.25
C LEU A 383 -8.22 7.55 2.64
N GLY A 384 -7.51 8.34 1.83
CA GLY A 384 -8.04 9.55 1.19
C GLY A 384 -8.23 10.76 2.11
N ARG A 385 -7.76 10.70 3.36
CA ARG A 385 -7.81 11.80 4.31
C ARG A 385 -6.44 12.41 4.49
N VAL A 386 -6.35 13.74 4.47
CA VAL A 386 -5.11 14.47 4.71
C VAL A 386 -4.60 14.18 6.11
N VAL A 387 -3.30 13.85 6.20
CA VAL A 387 -2.59 13.63 7.45
C VAL A 387 -1.99 14.96 7.93
N PRO A 388 -2.26 15.41 9.17
CA PRO A 388 -1.76 16.69 9.67
C PRO A 388 -0.31 16.58 10.17
N LEU A 389 0.63 16.28 9.25
CA LEU A 389 2.03 15.98 9.57
C LEU A 389 2.71 17.10 10.38
N ALA A 390 2.46 18.37 10.04
CA ALA A 390 3.04 19.50 10.78
C ALA A 390 2.66 19.49 12.28
N CYS A 391 1.43 19.09 12.60
CA CYS A 391 0.96 18.94 13.97
C CYS A 391 1.59 17.72 14.65
N LEU A 392 1.61 16.57 13.96
CA LEU A 392 2.18 15.33 14.48
C LEU A 392 3.66 15.47 14.80
N TRP A 393 4.43 16.12 13.91
CA TRP A 393 5.86 16.32 14.06
C TRP A 393 6.23 17.59 14.84
N LYS A 394 5.24 18.35 15.34
CA LYS A 394 5.42 19.58 16.14
C LYS A 394 6.33 20.60 15.45
N LEU A 395 6.12 20.83 14.16
CA LEU A 395 6.91 21.79 13.38
C LEU A 395 6.51 23.24 13.74
N ASN A 396 7.45 24.01 14.28
CA ASN A 396 7.20 25.38 14.74
C ASN A 396 7.32 26.45 13.65
N SER A 397 7.84 26.11 12.47
CA SER A 397 8.23 27.05 11.40
C SER A 397 7.32 27.03 10.17
N VAL A 398 6.20 26.32 10.22
CA VAL A 398 5.27 26.20 9.08
C VAL A 398 4.24 27.33 9.13
N ASP A 399 3.97 27.94 7.98
CA ASP A 399 2.81 28.84 7.80
C ASP A 399 1.54 28.13 8.29
N VAL A 400 0.81 28.75 9.22
CA VAL A 400 -0.34 28.14 9.90
C VAL A 400 -1.41 27.66 8.91
N GLU A 401 -1.61 28.41 7.81
CA GLU A 401 -2.55 28.02 6.75
C GLU A 401 -2.09 26.74 6.04
N LEU A 402 -0.81 26.68 5.63
CA LEU A 402 -0.25 25.49 4.97
C LEU A 402 -0.21 24.27 5.88
N ALA A 403 0.09 24.47 7.16
CA ALA A 403 0.04 23.40 8.15
C ALA A 403 -1.39 22.84 8.31
N SER A 404 -2.40 23.71 8.27
CA SER A 404 -3.81 23.32 8.38
C SER A 404 -4.30 22.54 7.15
N ASP A 405 -3.75 22.83 5.98
CA ASP A 405 -3.99 22.10 4.74
C ASP A 405 -3.14 20.81 4.62
N GLY A 406 -2.33 20.50 5.64
CA GLY A 406 -1.53 19.28 5.76
C GLY A 406 -0.20 19.29 5.00
N TYR A 407 0.28 20.46 4.58
CA TYR A 407 1.57 20.60 3.93
C TYR A 407 2.72 20.65 4.95
N VAL A 408 3.82 19.99 4.62
CA VAL A 408 5.13 20.13 5.25
C VAL A 408 6.18 20.39 4.18
N SER A 409 7.31 21.03 4.50
CA SER A 409 8.38 21.19 3.52
C SER A 409 8.97 19.82 3.15
N PHE A 410 9.45 19.68 1.92
CA PHE A 410 10.15 18.47 1.52
C PHE A 410 11.42 18.22 2.35
N SER A 411 12.10 19.29 2.76
CA SER A 411 13.22 19.22 3.71
C SER A 411 12.82 18.61 5.06
N ALA A 412 11.64 18.95 5.61
CA ALA A 412 11.17 18.38 6.86
C ALA A 412 10.93 16.87 6.75
N LEU A 413 10.42 16.37 5.62
CA LEU A 413 10.29 14.93 5.36
C LEU A 413 11.67 14.26 5.30
N VAL A 414 12.63 14.86 4.58
CA VAL A 414 14.01 14.34 4.47
C VAL A 414 14.69 14.27 5.83
N ASP A 415 14.55 15.32 6.65
CA ASP A 415 15.11 15.36 8.00
C ASP A 415 14.45 14.34 8.91
N HIS A 416 13.12 14.19 8.84
CA HIS A 416 12.36 13.20 9.61
C HIS A 416 12.80 11.76 9.32
N TRP A 417 13.21 11.47 8.08
CA TRP A 417 13.71 10.15 7.67
C TRP A 417 15.23 10.05 7.55
N SER A 418 15.98 11.02 8.09
CA SER A 418 17.44 11.11 7.93
C SER A 418 18.19 9.83 8.30
N ASP A 419 17.83 9.17 9.41
CA ASP A 419 18.43 7.89 9.83
C ASP A 419 18.27 6.78 8.77
N ALA A 420 17.08 6.68 8.17
CA ALA A 420 16.79 5.69 7.14
C ALA A 420 17.48 6.03 5.81
N LEU A 421 17.60 7.32 5.49
CA LEU A 421 18.29 7.81 4.29
C LEU A 421 19.81 7.68 4.39
N ALA A 422 20.36 7.72 5.61
CA ALA A 422 21.78 7.47 5.88
C ALA A 422 22.13 5.98 5.90
N TYR A 423 21.14 5.11 6.15
CA TYR A 423 21.35 3.66 6.21
C TYR A 423 21.78 3.11 4.85
N LYS A 424 23.00 2.60 4.79
CA LYS A 424 23.46 1.76 3.69
C LYS A 424 23.34 0.32 4.15
N PRO A 425 22.42 -0.48 3.60
CA PRO A 425 22.41 -1.90 3.92
C PRO A 425 23.79 -2.46 3.58
N GLU A 426 24.35 -3.25 4.48
CA GLU A 426 25.42 -4.17 4.10
C GLU A 426 24.81 -5.08 3.05
N LEU A 427 25.04 -4.75 1.76
CA LEU A 427 24.75 -5.66 0.67
C LEU A 427 25.51 -6.93 1.04
N ARG A 428 24.79 -8.00 1.39
CA ARG A 428 25.39 -9.32 1.42
C ARG A 428 25.99 -9.49 0.04
N ASN A 429 27.32 -9.55 -0.04
CA ASN A 429 28.02 -10.00 -1.22
C ASN A 429 27.44 -11.37 -1.55
N THR A 430 26.53 -11.41 -2.51
CA THR A 430 26.18 -12.65 -3.19
C THR A 430 27.35 -12.93 -4.13
N GLU A 431 28.23 -13.83 -3.70
CA GLU A 431 29.08 -14.57 -4.64
C GLU A 431 28.24 -15.31 -5.68
#